data_AF-A0A7S1CTF2-F1
#
_entry.id   AF-A0A7S1CTF2-F1
#
_cell.length_a   1.000
_cell.length_b   1.000
_cell.length_c   1.000
_cell.angle_alpha   90.00
_cell.angle_beta   90.00
_cell.angle_gamma   90.00
#
_symmetry.space_group_name_H-M   'P 1'
#
loop_
_entity.id
_entity.type
_entity.pdbx_description
1 polymer ?
#
loop_
_entity_poly.entity_id
_entity_poly.type
_entity_poly.pdbx_seq_one_letter_code
_entity_poly.pdbx_strand_id
1 'polypeptide(L)'
;KFFREKSQRRYTTDIIFVDHYNPLFMLYINTPNTTAIQAYDFHFARKRIESPVRLHTAMTIHTTQYDQSLRHHGIPSVSRDEVPTASEKDESRLRENRSCGTAEGYRAQCKKDGHGQSETSLFPPGDALLESLSSNPSLWPFEKHLPGYQGPYEGLPEGGWITGAEAVSKRGIDLRLFYDEDTCMVKGCVRFNANASIGKGFSLPVHGGAIETVLDESTAEMGKIAAFPFLATRKISFEIKKSVPMDISLYVECSLMNIKGLRCRVHGKILDAMEDGAVLAECDAELVNMVAFVDKM
;
A
#
# COMPACT_ATOMS: atom_id res chain seq x y z
N LYS A 1 -27.14 -0.22 66.40
CA LYS A 1 -27.47 -0.70 65.03
C LYS A 1 -27.18 0.47 64.07
N PHE A 2 -25.95 0.56 63.56
CA PHE A 2 -25.50 1.62 62.66
C PHE A 2 -25.29 1.03 61.27
N PHE A 3 -25.95 1.62 60.26
CA PHE A 3 -25.70 1.35 58.84
C PHE A 3 -24.41 2.07 58.42
N ARG A 4 -23.57 1.40 57.62
CA ARG A 4 -22.34 1.95 57.03
C ARG A 4 -22.51 1.97 55.52
N GLU A 5 -22.58 3.15 54.93
CA GLU A 5 -22.53 3.37 53.48
C GLU A 5 -21.20 2.86 52.91
N LYS A 6 -21.24 2.11 51.80
CA LYS A 6 -20.08 1.84 50.96
C LYS A 6 -20.03 2.89 49.85
N SER A 7 -18.99 3.72 49.86
CA SER A 7 -18.70 4.66 48.80
C SER A 7 -18.21 3.92 47.54
N GLN A 8 -18.90 4.12 46.42
CA GLN A 8 -18.39 3.76 45.09
C GLN A 8 -17.31 4.76 44.68
N ARG A 9 -16.04 4.32 44.62
CA ARG A 9 -14.98 5.12 44.00
C ARG A 9 -15.15 5.08 42.49
N ARG A 10 -15.25 6.26 41.87
CA ARG A 10 -15.16 6.42 40.41
C ARG A 10 -13.70 6.26 39.99
N TYR A 11 -13.42 5.36 39.06
CA TYR A 11 -12.12 5.26 38.39
C TYR A 11 -12.15 6.13 37.14
N THR A 12 -11.12 6.95 36.95
CA THR A 12 -10.84 7.61 35.67
C THR A 12 -9.91 6.69 34.87
N THR A 13 -10.37 6.25 33.71
CA THR A 13 -9.57 5.49 32.75
C THR A 13 -9.15 6.45 31.65
N ASP A 14 -7.86 6.72 31.56
CA ASP A 14 -7.28 7.46 30.43
C ASP A 14 -7.02 6.46 29.29
N ILE A 15 -7.63 6.71 28.13
CA ILE A 15 -7.42 5.90 26.92
C ILE A 15 -6.58 6.75 25.98
N ILE A 16 -5.35 6.33 25.73
CA ILE A 16 -4.43 6.99 24.79
C ILE A 16 -4.49 6.22 23.47
N PHE A 17 -4.84 6.90 22.39
CA PHE A 17 -4.77 6.37 21.03
C PHE A 17 -3.40 6.70 20.46
N VAL A 18 -2.68 5.67 19.98
CA VAL A 18 -1.39 5.86 19.31
C VAL A 18 -1.50 5.29 17.90
N ASP A 19 -1.34 6.20 16.94
CA ASP A 19 -1.09 6.02 15.50
C ASP A 19 -2.27 5.65 14.57
N HIS A 20 -2.27 6.27 13.40
CA HIS A 20 -3.28 6.18 12.34
C HIS A 20 -2.92 5.19 11.22
N TYR A 21 -1.78 4.50 11.30
CA TYR A 21 -1.27 3.66 10.20
C TYR A 21 -0.96 2.20 10.58
N ASN A 22 -1.41 1.70 11.73
CA ASN A 22 -1.19 0.31 12.14
C ASN A 22 -2.48 -0.28 12.77
N PRO A 23 -2.95 -1.48 12.38
CA PRO A 23 -4.19 -2.06 12.94
C PRO A 23 -4.05 -2.62 14.37
N LEU A 24 -2.87 -2.48 15.00
CA LEU A 24 -2.64 -2.86 16.40
C LEU A 24 -2.95 -1.69 17.35
N PHE A 25 -3.98 -1.86 18.18
CA PHE A 25 -4.24 -0.95 19.29
C PHE A 25 -3.40 -1.36 20.51
N MET A 26 -2.60 -0.42 21.03
CA MET A 26 -2.06 -0.54 22.38
C MET A 26 -2.97 0.18 23.37
N LEU A 27 -3.54 -0.57 24.30
CA LEU A 27 -4.28 0.00 25.41
C LEU A 27 -3.31 0.24 26.57
N TYR A 28 -3.08 1.51 26.88
CA TYR A 28 -2.29 1.91 28.04
C TYR A 28 -3.23 2.04 29.25
N ILE A 29 -3.09 1.17 30.25
CA ILE A 29 -3.84 1.29 31.50
C ILE A 29 -2.88 1.73 32.58
N ASN A 30 -3.00 2.99 32.99
CA ASN A 30 -2.28 3.52 34.13
C ASN A 30 -3.14 3.37 35.39
N THR A 31 -2.64 2.63 36.37
CA THR A 31 -3.23 2.59 37.72
C THR A 31 -2.20 3.07 38.73
N PRO A 32 -2.60 3.62 39.89
CA PRO A 32 -1.66 4.17 40.87
C PRO A 32 -0.54 3.22 41.32
N ASN A 33 -0.72 1.91 41.11
CA ASN A 33 0.20 0.87 41.59
C ASN A 33 0.78 -0.02 40.46
N THR A 34 0.43 0.20 39.19
CA THR A 34 0.92 -0.65 38.09
C THR A 34 0.78 0.04 36.73
N THR A 35 1.84 -0.07 35.92
CA THR A 35 1.81 0.18 34.48
C THR A 35 1.76 -1.16 33.76
N ALA A 36 0.70 -1.40 32.98
CA ALA A 36 0.60 -2.59 32.15
C ALA A 36 0.29 -2.16 30.71
N ILE A 37 1.05 -2.72 29.76
CA ILE A 37 0.81 -2.57 28.32
C ILE A 37 0.21 -3.89 27.84
N GLN A 38 -0.99 -3.84 27.28
CA GLN A 38 -1.62 -5.00 26.64
C GLN A 38 -1.99 -4.63 25.21
N ALA A 39 -1.51 -5.45 24.27
CA ALA A 39 -1.91 -5.38 22.87
C ALA A 39 -3.21 -6.18 22.68
N TYR A 40 -4.17 -5.59 21.97
CA TYR A 40 -5.44 -6.25 21.65
C TYR A 40 -5.67 -6.27 20.13
N ASP A 41 -6.31 -7.35 19.68
CA ASP A 41 -6.79 -7.51 18.31
C ASP A 41 -8.08 -6.70 18.07
N PHE A 42 -8.16 -6.03 16.92
CA PHE A 42 -9.16 -5.04 16.49
C PHE A 42 -10.62 -5.55 16.61
N HIS A 43 -10.83 -6.85 16.43
CA HIS A 43 -12.16 -7.46 16.49
C HIS A 43 -12.80 -7.46 17.89
N PHE A 44 -12.01 -7.35 18.96
CA PHE A 44 -12.52 -7.44 20.33
C PHE A 44 -13.10 -6.10 20.84
N ALA A 45 -12.52 -4.97 20.43
CA ALA A 45 -12.91 -3.64 20.92
C ALA A 45 -14.30 -3.19 20.42
N ARG A 46 -14.72 -3.64 19.23
CA ARG A 46 -15.96 -3.21 18.57
C ARG A 46 -17.24 -3.67 19.29
N LYS A 47 -17.17 -4.73 20.10
CA LYS A 47 -18.33 -5.28 20.82
C LYS A 47 -18.77 -4.47 22.06
N ARG A 48 -18.02 -3.44 22.50
CA ARG A 48 -18.29 -2.75 23.77
C ARG A 48 -18.63 -1.26 23.68
N ILE A 49 -18.62 -0.64 22.49
CA ILE A 49 -18.89 0.79 22.36
C ILE A 49 -20.29 1.00 21.77
N GLU A 50 -21.27 1.13 22.65
CA GLU A 50 -22.64 1.54 22.32
C GLU A 50 -22.72 3.07 22.26
N SER A 51 -22.37 3.68 21.12
CA SER A 51 -22.89 4.97 20.60
C SER A 51 -21.87 5.70 19.70
N PRO A 52 -22.23 6.08 18.45
CA PRO A 52 -21.37 6.85 17.53
C PRO A 52 -21.02 8.26 18.01
N VAL A 53 -21.85 8.87 18.87
CA VAL A 53 -21.71 10.28 19.26
C VAL A 53 -20.50 10.51 20.18
N ARG A 54 -20.07 9.49 20.94
CA ARG A 54 -18.92 9.61 21.86
C ARG A 54 -17.57 9.53 21.17
N LEU A 55 -17.48 8.92 19.98
CA LEU A 55 -16.21 8.82 19.23
C LEU A 55 -15.78 10.18 18.67
N HIS A 56 -16.73 10.97 18.15
CA HIS A 56 -16.42 12.21 17.46
C HIS A 56 -15.92 13.31 18.41
N THR A 57 -16.48 13.38 19.63
CA THR A 57 -16.04 14.34 20.66
C THR A 57 -14.70 13.95 21.29
N ALA A 58 -14.40 12.65 21.43
CA ALA A 58 -13.12 12.18 21.95
C ALA A 58 -11.95 12.50 20.99
N MET A 59 -12.16 12.34 19.67
CA MET A 59 -11.12 12.61 18.68
C MET A 59 -10.69 14.09 18.62
N THR A 60 -11.63 15.04 18.70
CA THR A 60 -11.32 16.48 18.64
C THR A 60 -10.60 16.99 19.90
N ILE A 61 -10.89 16.42 21.06
CA ILE A 61 -10.23 16.80 22.32
C ILE A 61 -8.77 16.30 22.35
N HIS A 62 -8.51 15.10 21.80
CA HIS A 62 -7.16 14.52 21.80
C HIS A 62 -6.19 15.20 20.83
N THR A 63 -6.62 15.63 19.64
CA THR A 63 -5.75 16.37 18.71
C THR A 63 -5.29 17.70 19.29
N THR A 64 -6.15 18.39 20.03
CA THR A 64 -5.82 19.68 20.65
C THR A 64 -4.84 19.53 21.82
N GLN A 65 -4.96 18.45 22.60
CA GLN A 65 -4.05 18.17 23.73
C GLN A 65 -2.69 17.61 23.27
N TYR A 66 -2.65 16.82 22.20
CA TYR A 66 -1.41 16.30 21.65
C TYR A 66 -0.52 17.43 21.11
N ASP A 67 -1.12 18.41 20.42
CA ASP A 67 -0.40 19.56 19.87
C ASP A 67 0.12 20.51 20.97
N GLN A 68 -0.56 20.58 22.12
CA GLN A 68 -0.07 21.31 23.31
C GLN A 68 1.06 20.56 24.04
N SER A 69 0.99 19.23 24.10
CA SER A 69 2.02 18.36 24.68
C SER A 69 3.36 18.47 23.93
N LEU A 70 3.32 18.45 22.59
CA LEU A 70 4.53 18.58 21.75
C LEU A 70 5.24 19.93 21.96
N ARG A 71 4.46 21.02 22.12
CA ARG A 71 5.00 22.36 22.42
C ARG A 71 5.65 22.45 23.80
N HIS A 72 5.13 21.74 24.80
CA HIS A 72 5.72 21.71 26.15
C HIS A 72 7.06 20.94 26.21
N HIS A 73 7.32 20.04 25.25
CA HIS A 73 8.57 19.27 25.20
C HIS A 73 9.65 19.87 24.28
N GLY A 74 9.47 21.10 23.79
CA GLY A 74 10.45 21.76 22.93
C GLY A 74 10.65 21.07 21.58
N ILE A 75 9.72 20.21 21.17
CA ILE A 75 9.71 19.60 19.84
C ILE A 75 9.20 20.68 18.88
N PRO A 76 10.04 21.18 17.94
CA PRO A 76 9.60 22.19 17.00
C PRO A 76 8.43 21.64 16.20
N SER A 77 7.32 22.39 16.16
CA SER A 77 6.22 22.09 15.25
C SER A 77 6.81 22.04 13.85
N VAL A 78 6.75 20.88 13.19
CA VAL A 78 7.09 20.76 11.78
C VAL A 78 6.21 21.78 11.06
N SER A 79 6.81 22.80 10.41
CA SER A 79 6.04 23.67 9.55
C SER A 79 5.39 22.75 8.54
N ARG A 80 4.05 22.74 8.52
CA ARG A 80 3.36 22.25 7.34
C ARG A 80 3.69 23.26 6.28
N ASP A 81 4.80 23.07 5.59
CA ASP A 81 5.04 23.74 4.33
C ASP A 81 3.78 23.49 3.52
N GLU A 82 3.06 24.58 3.21
CA GLU A 82 1.76 24.50 2.56
C GLU A 82 1.97 23.74 1.25
N VAL A 83 1.44 22.52 1.18
CA VAL A 83 1.38 21.79 -0.08
C VAL A 83 0.66 22.71 -1.04
N PRO A 84 1.29 23.14 -2.15
CA PRO A 84 0.66 24.08 -3.07
C PRO A 84 -0.69 23.51 -3.49
N THR A 85 -1.77 24.25 -3.20
CA THR A 85 -3.09 23.86 -3.69
C THR A 85 -3.09 23.98 -5.20
N ALA A 86 -3.45 22.90 -5.88
CA ALA A 86 -3.58 22.89 -7.34
C ALA A 86 -4.57 23.99 -7.76
N SER A 87 -4.27 24.69 -8.85
CA SER A 87 -5.20 25.69 -9.37
C SER A 87 -6.46 25.00 -9.93
N GLU A 88 -7.60 25.71 -9.98
CA GLU A 88 -8.82 25.17 -10.59
C GLU A 88 -8.61 24.70 -12.03
N LYS A 89 -7.70 25.36 -12.76
CA LYS A 89 -7.31 25.00 -14.12
C LYS A 89 -6.57 23.66 -14.16
N ASP A 90 -5.72 23.41 -13.17
CA ASP A 90 -4.97 22.16 -13.06
C ASP A 90 -5.89 21.00 -12.70
N GLU A 91 -6.85 21.22 -11.79
CA GLU A 91 -7.89 20.23 -11.46
C GLU A 91 -8.79 19.91 -12.66
N SER A 92 -9.16 20.91 -13.46
CA SER A 92 -9.93 20.71 -14.69
C SER A 92 -9.18 19.82 -15.70
N ARG A 93 -7.89 20.12 -15.94
CA ARG A 93 -7.03 19.31 -16.81
C ARG A 93 -6.86 17.88 -16.32
N LEU A 94 -6.67 17.72 -15.02
CA LEU A 94 -6.52 16.41 -14.40
C LEU A 94 -7.79 15.56 -14.57
N ARG A 95 -8.98 16.17 -14.44
CA ARG A 95 -10.27 15.50 -14.71
C ARG A 95 -10.41 15.08 -16.18
N GLU A 96 -10.04 15.95 -17.11
CA GLU A 96 -10.03 15.63 -18.55
C GLU A 96 -9.10 14.44 -18.84
N ASN A 97 -7.85 14.52 -18.37
CA ASN A 97 -6.84 13.48 -18.57
C ASN A 97 -7.26 12.12 -17.96
N ARG A 98 -7.89 12.12 -16.78
CA ARG A 98 -8.48 10.90 -16.19
C ARG A 98 -9.54 10.27 -17.10
N SER A 99 -10.33 11.09 -17.79
CA SER A 99 -11.47 10.64 -18.59
C SER A 99 -11.09 10.15 -20.00
N CYS A 100 -9.97 10.62 -20.54
CA CYS A 100 -9.49 10.24 -21.88
C CYS A 100 -8.66 8.96 -21.92
N GLY A 101 -8.35 8.36 -20.77
CA GLY A 101 -7.55 7.14 -20.70
C GLY A 101 -8.26 5.89 -21.27
N THR A 102 -7.55 5.11 -22.07
CA THR A 102 -7.88 3.74 -22.50
C THR A 102 -6.78 2.75 -22.08
N ALA A 103 -7.13 1.48 -21.94
CA ALA A 103 -6.14 0.43 -21.64
C ALA A 103 -5.10 0.27 -22.77
N GLU A 104 -5.51 0.46 -24.02
CA GLU A 104 -4.60 0.44 -25.18
C GLU A 104 -3.59 1.58 -25.15
N GLY A 105 -4.03 2.80 -24.83
CA GLY A 105 -3.12 3.93 -24.69
C GLY A 105 -2.15 3.75 -23.51
N TYR A 106 -2.64 3.18 -22.40
CA TYR A 106 -1.79 2.83 -21.26
C TYR A 106 -0.70 1.85 -21.66
N ARG A 107 -1.07 0.75 -22.34
CA ARG A 107 -0.13 -0.24 -22.89
C ARG A 107 0.90 0.42 -23.81
N ALA A 108 0.46 1.24 -24.76
CA ALA A 108 1.38 1.91 -25.68
C ALA A 108 2.37 2.83 -24.96
N GLN A 109 1.92 3.57 -23.94
CA GLN A 109 2.79 4.45 -23.16
C GLN A 109 3.77 3.65 -22.28
N CYS A 110 3.29 2.64 -21.57
CA CYS A 110 4.13 1.74 -20.76
C CYS A 110 5.24 1.09 -21.60
N LYS A 111 4.89 0.58 -22.80
CA LYS A 111 5.85 -0.01 -23.75
C LYS A 111 6.91 0.97 -24.23
N LYS A 112 6.51 2.22 -24.43
CA LYS A 112 7.42 3.29 -24.88
C LYS A 112 8.41 3.67 -23.78
N ASP A 113 7.93 3.77 -22.54
CA ASP A 113 8.73 4.33 -21.45
C ASP A 113 9.62 3.29 -20.74
N GLY A 114 9.21 2.01 -20.71
CA GLY A 114 10.01 0.93 -20.15
C GLY A 114 10.09 0.93 -18.61
N HIS A 115 11.12 0.27 -18.08
CA HIS A 115 11.57 0.53 -16.70
C HIS A 115 12.27 1.88 -16.69
N GLY A 116 11.85 2.78 -15.81
CA GLY A 116 12.49 4.07 -15.65
C GLY A 116 13.96 3.92 -15.25
N GLN A 117 14.69 5.04 -15.24
CA GLN A 117 16.06 5.03 -14.72
C GLN A 117 16.02 4.89 -13.20
N SER A 118 16.55 3.79 -12.67
CA SER A 118 16.80 3.65 -11.23
C SER A 118 18.27 3.42 -10.97
N GLU A 119 18.94 4.42 -10.39
CA GLU A 119 20.33 4.29 -9.91
C GLU A 119 20.45 3.36 -8.71
N THR A 120 19.33 3.02 -8.09
CA THR A 120 19.27 2.12 -6.92
C THR A 120 18.52 0.85 -7.30
N SER A 121 19.15 -0.29 -7.05
CA SER A 121 18.60 -1.62 -7.29
C SER A 121 18.96 -2.55 -6.14
N LEU A 122 18.02 -3.41 -5.73
CA LEU A 122 18.30 -4.53 -4.84
C LEU A 122 18.77 -5.77 -5.59
N PHE A 123 18.53 -5.83 -6.91
CA PHE A 123 18.99 -6.93 -7.74
C PHE A 123 20.51 -6.85 -7.93
N PRO A 124 21.26 -7.93 -7.63
CA PRO A 124 22.69 -7.95 -7.90
C PRO A 124 22.96 -7.89 -9.41
N PRO A 125 24.14 -7.41 -9.85
CA PRO A 125 24.56 -7.55 -11.24
C PRO A 125 24.54 -9.04 -11.64
N GLY A 126 23.94 -9.37 -12.79
CA GLY A 126 23.81 -10.76 -13.21
C GLY A 126 22.67 -11.54 -12.56
N ASP A 127 21.68 -10.87 -11.97
CA ASP A 127 20.52 -11.55 -11.37
C ASP A 127 19.77 -12.39 -12.42
N ALA A 128 19.83 -13.71 -12.29
CA ALA A 128 19.35 -14.64 -13.31
C ALA A 128 17.85 -14.50 -13.59
N LEU A 129 17.03 -14.16 -12.58
CA LEU A 129 15.59 -13.98 -12.76
C LEU A 129 15.31 -12.71 -13.57
N LEU A 130 15.88 -11.58 -13.14
CA LEU A 130 15.72 -10.31 -13.85
C LEU A 130 16.27 -10.38 -15.27
N GLU A 131 17.44 -11.01 -15.48
CA GLU A 131 18.03 -11.18 -16.82
C GLU A 131 17.16 -12.05 -17.72
N SER A 132 16.60 -13.15 -17.21
CA SER A 132 15.71 -14.01 -17.98
C SER A 132 14.44 -13.28 -18.41
N LEU A 133 13.87 -12.43 -17.54
CA LEU A 133 12.70 -11.63 -17.92
C LEU A 133 13.07 -10.53 -18.91
N SER A 134 14.19 -9.85 -18.69
CA SER A 134 14.65 -8.73 -19.52
C SER A 134 15.11 -9.17 -20.91
N SER A 135 15.56 -10.41 -21.07
CA SER A 135 16.02 -10.97 -22.34
C SER A 135 14.91 -11.66 -23.14
N ASN A 136 13.71 -11.83 -22.58
CA ASN A 136 12.59 -12.44 -23.28
C ASN A 136 11.93 -11.41 -24.23
N PRO A 137 11.94 -11.63 -25.55
CA PRO A 137 11.42 -10.67 -26.53
C PRO A 137 9.90 -10.48 -26.49
N SER A 138 9.14 -11.40 -25.90
CA SER A 138 7.70 -11.27 -25.71
C SER A 138 7.34 -10.42 -24.47
N LEU A 139 8.32 -10.13 -23.62
CA LEU A 139 8.16 -9.35 -22.40
C LEU A 139 8.63 -7.91 -22.63
N TRP A 140 7.79 -6.96 -22.27
CA TRP A 140 8.12 -5.55 -22.31
C TRP A 140 8.13 -4.98 -20.91
N PRO A 141 9.28 -4.42 -20.48
CA PRO A 141 9.38 -3.80 -19.18
C PRO A 141 8.45 -2.58 -19.13
N PHE A 142 7.87 -2.31 -17.98
CA PHE A 142 7.12 -1.09 -17.76
C PHE A 142 7.11 -0.65 -16.29
N GLU A 143 6.83 0.62 -16.08
CA GLU A 143 6.51 1.19 -14.77
C GLU A 143 5.09 1.76 -14.76
N LYS A 144 4.61 2.05 -13.54
CA LYS A 144 3.31 2.63 -13.29
C LYS A 144 3.18 4.00 -13.92
N HIS A 145 2.07 4.20 -14.63
CA HIS A 145 1.61 5.53 -15.05
C HIS A 145 0.33 5.91 -14.29
N LEU A 146 0.15 7.22 -14.11
CA LEU A 146 -1.07 7.82 -13.59
C LEU A 146 -1.53 8.95 -14.53
N PRO A 147 -2.84 9.27 -14.56
CA PRO A 147 -3.28 10.52 -15.18
C PRO A 147 -2.64 11.71 -14.44
N GLY A 148 -1.96 12.58 -15.18
CA GLY A 148 -1.31 13.77 -14.62
C GLY A 148 -1.79 15.05 -15.30
N TYR A 149 -0.96 16.10 -15.27
CA TYR A 149 -1.29 17.41 -15.82
C TYR A 149 -0.95 17.58 -17.31
N GLN A 150 0.00 16.79 -17.81
CA GLN A 150 0.49 16.78 -19.18
C GLN A 150 -0.23 15.75 -20.07
N GLY A 151 -0.84 14.72 -19.49
CA GLY A 151 -1.59 13.73 -20.25
C GLY A 151 -2.29 12.65 -19.43
N PRO A 152 -2.99 11.73 -20.12
CA PRO A 152 -3.72 10.63 -19.50
C PRO A 152 -2.81 9.57 -18.86
N TYR A 153 -1.53 9.54 -19.24
CA TYR A 153 -0.53 8.61 -18.72
C TYR A 153 0.80 9.35 -18.55
N GLU A 154 1.15 9.61 -17.30
CA GLU A 154 2.45 10.17 -16.92
C GLU A 154 3.17 9.18 -16.03
N GLY A 155 4.43 8.90 -16.38
CA GLY A 155 5.33 8.16 -15.51
C GLY A 155 5.60 8.97 -14.25
N LEU A 156 6.08 8.29 -13.21
CA LEU A 156 6.39 8.90 -11.92
C LEU A 156 7.90 9.11 -11.84
N PRO A 157 8.43 10.34 -12.04
CA PRO A 157 9.89 10.55 -12.12
C PRO A 157 10.64 10.15 -10.84
N GLU A 158 9.98 10.26 -9.68
CA GLU A 158 10.52 9.87 -8.38
C GLU A 158 10.12 8.43 -7.98
N GLY A 159 9.41 7.73 -8.86
CA GLY A 159 8.79 6.45 -8.59
C GLY A 159 7.45 6.55 -7.87
N GLY A 160 6.82 5.40 -7.67
CA GLY A 160 5.59 5.26 -6.90
C GLY A 160 5.84 4.87 -5.44
N TRP A 161 4.77 4.45 -4.75
CA TRP A 161 4.89 3.91 -3.40
C TRP A 161 5.74 2.62 -3.35
N ILE A 162 5.85 1.88 -4.44
CA ILE A 162 6.56 0.59 -4.48
C ILE A 162 7.56 0.46 -5.63
N THR A 163 7.65 1.47 -6.50
CA THR A 163 8.61 1.53 -7.59
C THR A 163 9.54 2.72 -7.40
N GLY A 164 10.72 2.67 -8.02
CA GLY A 164 11.72 3.74 -7.96
C GLY A 164 12.57 3.75 -6.68
N ALA A 165 13.46 4.74 -6.60
CA ALA A 165 14.57 4.75 -5.64
C ALA A 165 14.12 4.87 -4.17
N GLU A 166 13.01 5.55 -3.91
CA GLU A 166 12.47 5.65 -2.54
C GLU A 166 11.94 4.30 -2.03
N ALA A 167 11.27 3.52 -2.88
CA ALA A 167 10.79 2.19 -2.51
C ALA A 167 11.96 1.28 -2.11
N VAL A 168 13.03 1.31 -2.91
CA VAL A 168 14.26 0.55 -2.66
C VAL A 168 14.93 0.99 -1.35
N SER A 169 15.22 2.28 -1.21
CA SER A 169 16.04 2.79 -0.10
C SER A 169 15.29 2.85 1.23
N LYS A 170 14.01 3.23 1.24
CA LYS A 170 13.24 3.45 2.48
C LYS A 170 12.40 2.26 2.88
N ARG A 171 11.80 1.56 1.91
CA ARG A 171 10.84 0.46 2.15
C ARG A 171 11.45 -0.92 1.94
N GLY A 172 12.60 -1.00 1.27
CA GLY A 172 13.29 -2.25 1.02
C GLY A 172 12.59 -3.14 0.00
N ILE A 173 11.90 -2.54 -0.97
CA ILE A 173 11.18 -3.25 -2.02
C ILE A 173 11.72 -2.78 -3.37
N ASP A 174 12.14 -3.72 -4.21
CA ASP A 174 12.48 -3.48 -5.61
C ASP A 174 11.63 -4.39 -6.49
N LEU A 175 10.59 -3.82 -7.10
CA LEU A 175 9.64 -4.52 -7.97
C LEU A 175 9.84 -4.10 -9.42
N ARG A 176 10.01 -5.08 -10.31
CA ARG A 176 10.15 -4.88 -11.77
C ARG A 176 9.06 -5.65 -12.48
N LEU A 177 8.23 -4.95 -13.24
CA LEU A 177 7.09 -5.54 -13.95
C LEU A 177 7.32 -5.54 -15.46
N PHE A 178 6.80 -6.58 -16.10
CA PHE A 178 6.81 -6.80 -17.52
C PHE A 178 5.41 -7.21 -17.94
N TYR A 179 4.97 -6.81 -19.11
CA TYR A 179 3.76 -7.39 -19.70
C TYR A 179 4.15 -8.40 -20.77
N ASP A 180 3.42 -9.49 -20.80
CA ASP A 180 3.51 -10.56 -21.80
C ASP A 180 2.33 -10.38 -22.77
N GLU A 181 2.60 -9.94 -24.00
CA GLU A 181 1.55 -9.78 -25.02
C GLU A 181 0.96 -11.13 -25.44
N ASP A 182 1.76 -12.21 -25.41
CA ASP A 182 1.34 -13.53 -25.88
C ASP A 182 0.36 -14.16 -24.89
N THR A 183 0.64 -14.05 -23.58
CA THR A 183 -0.24 -14.60 -22.54
C THR A 183 -1.22 -13.58 -21.95
N CYS A 184 -1.08 -12.30 -22.31
CA CYS A 184 -1.85 -11.19 -21.74
C CYS A 184 -1.73 -11.10 -20.20
N MET A 185 -0.53 -11.33 -19.67
CA MET A 185 -0.26 -11.34 -18.23
C MET A 185 0.79 -10.32 -17.83
N VAL A 186 0.71 -9.84 -16.59
CA VAL A 186 1.83 -9.12 -15.98
C VAL A 186 2.72 -10.14 -15.28
N LYS A 187 3.98 -10.15 -15.66
CA LYS A 187 5.06 -10.93 -15.07
C LYS A 187 6.04 -9.98 -14.40
N GLY A 188 6.81 -10.46 -13.45
CA GLY A 188 7.74 -9.57 -12.77
C GLY A 188 8.69 -10.30 -11.85
N CYS A 189 9.58 -9.52 -11.28
CA CYS A 189 10.42 -9.97 -10.20
C CYS A 189 10.44 -8.95 -9.08
N VAL A 190 10.52 -9.43 -7.86
CA VAL A 190 10.65 -8.62 -6.66
C VAL A 190 11.80 -9.11 -5.81
N ARG A 191 12.53 -8.18 -5.20
CA ARG A 191 13.51 -8.46 -4.17
C ARG A 191 13.28 -7.57 -2.97
N PHE A 192 13.38 -8.17 -1.79
CA PHE A 192 13.20 -7.49 -0.51
C PHE A 192 14.52 -7.41 0.23
N ASN A 193 14.77 -6.31 0.95
CA ASN A 193 15.89 -6.21 1.89
C ASN A 193 15.40 -6.05 3.34
N ALA A 194 16.33 -5.85 4.28
CA ALA A 194 16.04 -5.72 5.70
C ALA A 194 15.03 -4.60 6.07
N ASN A 195 14.83 -3.57 5.25
CA ASN A 195 13.82 -2.53 5.49
C ASN A 195 12.39 -3.02 5.32
N ALA A 196 12.17 -4.10 4.56
CA ALA A 196 10.88 -4.75 4.38
C ALA A 196 10.60 -5.85 5.42
N SER A 197 11.51 -6.08 6.37
CA SER A 197 11.36 -7.12 7.40
C SER A 197 10.31 -6.75 8.46
N ILE A 198 9.80 -7.76 9.18
CA ILE A 198 8.87 -7.56 10.31
C ILE A 198 9.47 -6.67 11.41
N GLY A 199 10.78 -6.78 11.62
CA GLY A 199 11.50 -6.01 12.62
C GLY A 199 12.92 -5.73 12.15
N LYS A 200 13.23 -4.45 11.91
CA LYS A 200 14.56 -4.04 11.45
C LYS A 200 15.63 -4.49 12.42
N GLY A 201 16.71 -5.09 11.90
CA GLY A 201 17.83 -5.60 12.70
C GLY A 201 17.63 -6.99 13.30
N PHE A 202 16.45 -7.60 13.09
CA PHE A 202 16.21 -9.00 13.39
C PHE A 202 16.20 -9.78 12.07
N SER A 203 16.83 -10.96 12.02
CA SER A 203 16.81 -11.85 10.85
C SER A 203 15.43 -12.50 10.66
N LEU A 204 14.40 -11.67 10.52
CA LEU A 204 13.01 -12.06 10.38
C LEU A 204 12.60 -12.03 8.90
N PRO A 205 11.59 -12.83 8.50
CA PRO A 205 11.02 -12.76 7.17
C PRO A 205 10.48 -11.38 6.78
N VAL A 206 10.15 -11.25 5.49
CA VAL A 206 9.47 -10.07 4.95
C VAL A 206 8.14 -9.85 5.68
N HIS A 207 7.85 -8.58 6.02
CA HIS A 207 6.61 -8.17 6.66
C HIS A 207 5.41 -8.40 5.75
N GLY A 208 4.30 -8.90 6.31
CA GLY A 208 3.07 -9.16 5.56
C GLY A 208 2.62 -7.97 4.71
N GLY A 209 2.61 -6.76 5.28
CA GLY A 209 2.26 -5.54 4.55
C GLY A 209 3.16 -5.22 3.34
N ALA A 210 4.43 -5.63 3.33
CA ALA A 210 5.29 -5.43 2.15
C ALA A 210 4.91 -6.41 1.03
N ILE A 211 4.61 -7.66 1.38
CA ILE A 211 4.10 -8.70 0.46
C ILE A 211 2.76 -8.25 -0.14
N GLU A 212 1.84 -7.79 0.71
CA GLU A 212 0.53 -7.29 0.31
C GLU A 212 0.64 -6.08 -0.63
N THR A 213 1.58 -5.16 -0.36
CA THR A 213 1.80 -3.99 -1.23
C THR A 213 2.27 -4.41 -2.63
N VAL A 214 3.19 -5.39 -2.74
CA VAL A 214 3.64 -5.92 -4.05
C VAL A 214 2.47 -6.50 -4.82
N LEU A 215 1.63 -7.30 -4.16
CA LEU A 215 0.47 -7.94 -4.77
C LEU A 215 -0.61 -6.93 -5.16
N ASP A 216 -0.91 -5.93 -4.32
CA ASP A 216 -1.87 -4.87 -4.66
C ASP A 216 -1.41 -4.07 -5.89
N GLU A 217 -0.15 -3.63 -5.93
CA GLU A 217 0.38 -2.90 -7.08
C GLU A 217 0.38 -3.76 -8.35
N SER A 218 0.90 -4.98 -8.29
CA SER A 218 1.01 -5.85 -9.46
C SER A 218 -0.36 -6.19 -10.05
N THR A 219 -1.36 -6.42 -9.18
CA THR A 219 -2.73 -6.67 -9.64
C THR A 219 -3.41 -5.41 -10.17
N ALA A 220 -3.14 -4.23 -9.59
CA ALA A 220 -3.60 -2.96 -10.11
C ALA A 220 -3.07 -2.70 -11.53
N GLU A 221 -1.78 -2.91 -11.75
CA GLU A 221 -1.14 -2.73 -13.06
C GLU A 221 -1.67 -3.71 -14.11
N MET A 222 -1.87 -4.98 -13.74
CA MET A 222 -2.54 -5.96 -14.62
C MET A 222 -3.97 -5.51 -14.98
N GLY A 223 -4.71 -4.97 -14.02
CA GLY A 223 -6.04 -4.39 -14.26
C GLY A 223 -6.00 -3.19 -15.21
N LYS A 224 -4.99 -2.32 -15.10
CA LYS A 224 -4.84 -1.15 -15.97
C LYS A 224 -4.52 -1.53 -17.40
N ILE A 225 -3.57 -2.44 -17.54
CA ILE A 225 -3.15 -2.96 -18.83
C ILE A 225 -4.29 -3.67 -19.54
N ALA A 226 -5.10 -4.46 -18.85
CA ALA A 226 -6.11 -5.28 -19.51
C ALA A 226 -7.51 -4.65 -19.59
N ALA A 227 -7.88 -3.78 -18.64
CA ALA A 227 -9.26 -3.29 -18.50
C ALA A 227 -9.37 -1.77 -18.53
N PHE A 228 -8.90 -1.07 -17.50
CA PHE A 228 -9.15 0.36 -17.32
C PHE A 228 -7.92 1.08 -16.77
N PRO A 229 -7.41 2.14 -17.39
CA PRO A 229 -6.15 2.76 -16.98
C PRO A 229 -6.24 3.53 -15.65
N PHE A 230 -7.46 3.87 -15.22
CA PHE A 230 -7.70 4.55 -13.94
C PHE A 230 -8.58 3.68 -13.03
N LEU A 231 -7.91 2.93 -12.16
CA LEU A 231 -8.51 1.96 -11.25
C LEU A 231 -8.25 2.34 -9.79
N ALA A 232 -9.18 1.95 -8.92
CA ALA A 232 -8.97 1.88 -7.49
C ALA A 232 -9.26 0.48 -6.97
N THR A 233 -8.48 0.02 -5.99
CA THR A 233 -8.74 -1.24 -5.28
C THR A 233 -9.98 -1.11 -4.42
N ARG A 234 -11.01 -1.90 -4.70
CA ARG A 234 -12.26 -1.93 -3.92
C ARG A 234 -12.20 -2.99 -2.83
N LYS A 235 -11.64 -4.15 -3.16
CA LYS A 235 -11.48 -5.29 -2.27
C LYS A 235 -10.25 -6.08 -2.70
N ILE A 236 -9.48 -6.53 -1.74
CA ILE A 236 -8.39 -7.48 -1.98
C ILE A 236 -8.37 -8.50 -0.84
N SER A 237 -8.09 -9.76 -1.17
CA SER A 237 -7.89 -10.83 -0.18
C SER A 237 -6.54 -11.49 -0.44
N PHE A 238 -5.71 -11.53 0.59
CA PHE A 238 -4.37 -12.09 0.54
C PHE A 238 -4.29 -13.42 1.29
N GLU A 239 -3.44 -14.32 0.79
CA GLU A 239 -3.05 -15.55 1.48
C GLU A 239 -1.53 -15.69 1.41
N ILE A 240 -0.87 -15.62 2.57
CA ILE A 240 0.58 -15.90 2.70
C ILE A 240 0.73 -17.37 3.07
N LYS A 241 1.07 -18.20 2.09
CA LYS A 241 1.17 -19.66 2.20
C LYS A 241 2.46 -20.11 2.87
N LYS A 242 3.54 -19.36 2.64
CA LYS A 242 4.88 -19.64 3.16
C LYS A 242 5.59 -18.35 3.54
N SER A 243 6.64 -18.49 4.35
CA SER A 243 7.54 -17.38 4.65
C SER A 243 8.21 -16.88 3.37
N VAL A 244 8.16 -15.57 3.14
CA VAL A 244 8.81 -14.92 2.00
C VAL A 244 10.25 -14.53 2.39
N PRO A 245 11.28 -15.05 1.68
CA PRO A 245 12.67 -14.76 2.02
C PRO A 245 13.06 -13.33 1.62
N MET A 246 14.04 -12.79 2.34
CA MET A 246 14.74 -11.55 1.96
C MET A 246 15.95 -11.88 1.10
N ASP A 247 16.46 -10.89 0.37
CA ASP A 247 17.69 -10.95 -0.40
C ASP A 247 17.74 -12.12 -1.40
N ILE A 248 16.56 -12.52 -1.89
CA ILE A 248 16.36 -13.47 -2.98
C ILE A 248 15.37 -12.84 -3.96
N SER A 249 15.61 -13.08 -5.24
CA SER A 249 14.76 -12.60 -6.32
C SER A 249 13.59 -13.56 -6.49
N LEU A 250 12.38 -13.06 -6.35
CA LEU A 250 11.14 -13.82 -6.37
C LEU A 250 10.34 -13.43 -7.60
N TYR A 251 9.64 -14.40 -8.19
CA TYR A 251 8.83 -14.16 -9.37
C TYR A 251 7.44 -13.66 -8.97
N VAL A 252 6.90 -12.76 -9.78
CA VAL A 252 5.57 -12.17 -9.62
C VAL A 252 4.77 -12.46 -10.87
N GLU A 253 3.53 -12.89 -10.71
CA GLU A 253 2.63 -13.16 -11.83
C GLU A 253 1.22 -12.64 -11.51
N CYS A 254 0.59 -11.97 -12.46
CA CYS A 254 -0.78 -11.50 -12.36
C CYS A 254 -1.56 -11.80 -13.64
N SER A 255 -2.82 -12.22 -13.49
CA SER A 255 -3.73 -12.51 -14.60
C SER A 255 -5.12 -11.93 -14.37
N LEU A 256 -5.73 -11.42 -15.44
CA LEU A 256 -7.11 -10.95 -15.42
C LEU A 256 -8.07 -12.15 -15.39
N MET A 257 -8.91 -12.24 -14.35
CA MET A 257 -9.91 -13.30 -14.24
C MET A 257 -11.20 -12.96 -15.00
N ASN A 258 -11.74 -11.75 -14.84
CA ASN A 258 -12.92 -11.28 -15.57
C ASN A 258 -13.11 -9.77 -15.46
N ILE A 259 -13.92 -9.25 -16.39
CA ILE A 259 -14.44 -7.88 -16.38
C ILE A 259 -15.96 -7.95 -16.29
N LYS A 260 -16.55 -7.19 -15.36
CA LYS A 260 -18.01 -7.10 -15.16
C LYS A 260 -18.42 -5.64 -14.95
N GLY A 261 -18.92 -5.02 -16.01
CA GLY A 261 -19.27 -3.59 -16.01
C GLY A 261 -18.04 -2.73 -15.70
N LEU A 262 -18.12 -1.90 -14.66
CA LEU A 262 -17.02 -1.04 -14.22
C LEU A 262 -15.97 -1.74 -13.34
N ARG A 263 -16.05 -3.06 -13.18
CA ARG A 263 -15.16 -3.81 -12.28
C ARG A 263 -14.34 -4.81 -13.06
N CYS A 264 -13.10 -5.02 -12.63
CA CYS A 264 -12.30 -6.16 -13.06
C CYS A 264 -11.80 -6.92 -11.83
N ARG A 265 -11.57 -8.22 -12.03
CA ARG A 265 -10.98 -9.10 -11.02
C ARG A 265 -9.66 -9.64 -11.54
N VAL A 266 -8.63 -9.55 -10.71
CA VAL A 266 -7.26 -9.93 -11.04
C VAL A 266 -6.77 -10.88 -9.96
N HIS A 267 -6.10 -11.94 -10.39
CA HIS A 267 -5.39 -12.86 -9.49
C HIS A 267 -3.90 -12.57 -9.56
N GLY A 268 -3.22 -12.56 -8.41
CA GLY A 268 -1.78 -12.30 -8.32
C GLY A 268 -1.06 -13.30 -7.44
N LYS A 269 0.20 -13.63 -7.75
CA LYS A 269 1.05 -14.57 -7.01
C LYS A 269 2.48 -14.08 -6.87
N ILE A 270 3.14 -14.49 -5.78
CA ILE A 270 4.60 -14.44 -5.58
C ILE A 270 5.11 -15.88 -5.46
N LEU A 271 6.14 -16.22 -6.22
CA LEU A 271 6.73 -17.56 -6.33
C LEU A 271 8.22 -17.56 -5.95
N ASP A 272 8.69 -18.66 -5.34
CA ASP A 272 10.09 -18.87 -4.86
C ASP A 272 11.13 -19.02 -5.99
N ALA A 273 10.67 -19.19 -7.22
CA ALA A 273 11.49 -19.32 -8.41
C ALA A 273 10.68 -18.81 -9.61
N MET A 274 11.10 -19.13 -10.83
CA MET A 274 10.35 -18.93 -12.08
C MET A 274 8.90 -19.50 -12.02
N GLU A 275 8.18 -19.48 -13.14
CA GLU A 275 6.75 -19.83 -13.27
C GLU A 275 6.31 -21.14 -12.56
N ASP A 276 7.18 -22.15 -12.45
CA ASP A 276 6.89 -23.44 -11.78
C ASP A 276 7.24 -23.48 -10.28
N GLY A 277 7.60 -22.34 -9.70
CA GLY A 277 8.00 -22.22 -8.31
C GLY A 277 6.88 -22.51 -7.30
N ALA A 278 7.27 -22.70 -6.04
CA ALA A 278 6.28 -22.79 -4.97
C ALA A 278 5.62 -21.43 -4.75
N VAL A 279 4.28 -21.40 -4.70
CA VAL A 279 3.53 -20.18 -4.35
C VAL A 279 3.81 -19.84 -2.88
N LEU A 280 4.39 -18.66 -2.66
CA LEU A 280 4.69 -18.14 -1.32
C LEU A 280 3.54 -17.29 -0.80
N ALA A 281 2.95 -16.47 -1.67
CA ALA A 281 1.77 -15.65 -1.37
C ALA A 281 0.93 -15.45 -2.62
N GLU A 282 -0.38 -15.24 -2.45
CA GLU A 282 -1.29 -14.93 -3.54
C GLU A 282 -2.41 -14.00 -3.10
N CYS A 283 -3.10 -13.39 -4.06
CA CYS A 283 -4.26 -12.57 -3.80
C CYS A 283 -5.30 -12.60 -4.92
N ASP A 284 -6.53 -12.25 -4.55
CA ASP A 284 -7.59 -11.88 -5.49
C ASP A 284 -7.98 -10.42 -5.25
N ALA A 285 -7.79 -9.58 -6.27
CA ALA A 285 -8.15 -8.17 -6.25
C ALA A 285 -9.41 -7.91 -7.07
N GLU A 286 -10.35 -7.13 -6.53
CA GLU A 286 -11.45 -6.52 -7.28
C GLU A 286 -11.20 -5.01 -7.38
N LEU A 287 -11.02 -4.54 -8.61
CA LEU A 287 -10.71 -3.16 -8.94
C LEU A 287 -11.92 -2.51 -9.61
N VAL A 288 -12.09 -1.20 -9.42
CA VAL A 288 -13.18 -0.43 -10.02
C VAL A 288 -12.65 0.70 -10.88
N ASN A 289 -13.24 0.87 -12.07
CA ASN A 289 -12.96 1.96 -12.97
C ASN A 289 -13.41 3.28 -12.35
N MET A 290 -12.45 4.16 -12.10
CA MET A 290 -12.66 5.45 -11.46
C MET A 290 -13.10 6.54 -12.44
N VAL A 291 -12.99 6.32 -13.75
CA VAL A 291 -13.44 7.28 -14.78
C VAL A 291 -14.91 7.64 -14.62
N ALA A 292 -15.76 6.66 -14.30
CA ALA A 292 -17.19 6.85 -14.08
C ALA A 292 -17.53 7.75 -12.87
N PHE A 293 -16.54 8.14 -12.07
CA PHE A 293 -16.69 8.94 -10.86
C PHE A 293 -15.93 10.26 -10.92
N VAL A 294 -15.28 10.59 -12.05
CA VAL A 294 -14.45 11.80 -12.19
C VAL A 294 -15.23 13.09 -11.94
N ASP A 295 -16.49 13.18 -12.40
CA ASP A 295 -17.34 14.36 -12.18
C ASP A 295 -17.83 14.52 -10.73
N LYS A 296 -17.61 13.51 -9.87
CA LYS A 296 -18.07 13.47 -8.48
C LYS A 296 -16.95 13.68 -7.47
N MET A 297 -15.70 13.81 -7.92
CA MET A 297 -14.51 14.10 -7.12
C MET A 297 -14.14 15.57 -7.25
#